data_AF-A0A845Y1F4-F1
#
_entry.id   AF-A0A845Y1F4-F1
#
_cell.length_a   1.000
_cell.length_b   1.000
_cell.length_c   1.000
_cell.angle_alpha   90.00
_cell.angle_beta   90.00
_cell.angle_gamma   90.00
#
_symmetry.space_group_name_H-M   'P 1'
#
loop_
_entity.id
_entity.type
_entity.pdbx_description
1 polymer ?
#
loop_
_entity_poly.entity_id
_entity_poly.type
_entity_poly.pdbx_seq_one_letter_code
_entity_poly.pdbx_strand_id
1 'polypeptide(L)' 'MTQVVIGENEGIESALRRFKRQVSKAGIFTDMKRLRHFETPIEKKKRKAIARRRKRRYH' A
#
# COMPACT_ATOMS: atom_id res chain seq x y z
N MET A 1 -7.32 -0.33 7.01
CA MET A 1 -8.37 0.56 6.46
C MET A 1 -7.84 1.98 6.54
N THR A 2 -8.04 2.82 5.52
CA THR A 2 -7.58 4.22 5.50
C THR A 2 -8.77 5.16 5.47
N GLN A 3 -8.90 6.00 6.48
CA GLN A 3 -9.93 7.03 6.55
C GLN A 3 -9.27 8.41 6.41
N VAL A 4 -9.86 9.28 5.58
CA VAL A 4 -9.46 10.69 5.46
C VAL A 4 -10.69 11.52 5.74
N VAL A 5 -10.64 12.30 6.82
CA VAL A 5 -11.67 13.29 7.14
C VAL A 5 -11.33 14.59 6.42
N ILE A 6 -12.34 15.16 5.75
CA ILE A 6 -12.23 16.40 4.97
C ILE A 6 -12.55 17.57 5.90
N GLY A 7 -11.76 18.65 5.80
CA GLY A 7 -12.00 19.88 6.58
C GLY A 7 -12.98 20.83 5.88
N GLU A 8 -13.53 21.79 6.62
CA GLU A 8 -14.60 22.69 6.15
C GLU A 8 -14.26 23.52 4.90
N ASN A 9 -12.97 23.79 4.63
CA ASN A 9 -12.49 24.57 3.47
C ASN A 9 -11.52 23.77 2.57
N GLU A 10 -11.59 22.45 2.56
CA GLU A 10 -10.72 21.65 1.71
C GLU A 10 -11.36 21.35 0.34
N GLY A 11 -10.65 21.73 -0.73
CA GLY A 11 -11.02 21.34 -2.09
C GLY A 11 -10.96 19.81 -2.29
N ILE A 12 -11.95 19.26 -2.98
CA ILE A 12 -12.09 17.81 -3.23
C ILE A 12 -10.81 17.17 -3.80
N GLU A 13 -10.12 17.86 -4.72
CA GLU A 13 -8.90 17.36 -5.34
C GLU A 13 -7.76 17.16 -4.33
N SER A 14 -7.63 18.08 -3.36
CA SER A 14 -6.67 17.96 -2.25
C SER A 14 -6.98 16.74 -1.38
N ALA A 15 -8.26 16.56 -1.02
CA ALA A 15 -8.71 15.42 -0.25
C ALA A 15 -8.42 14.08 -0.96
N LEU A 16 -8.70 14.00 -2.27
CA LEU A 16 -8.40 12.82 -3.09
C LEU A 16 -6.90 12.54 -3.18
N ARG A 17 -6.07 13.58 -3.29
CA ARG A 17 -4.61 13.43 -3.30
C ARG A 17 -4.09 12.88 -1.97
N ARG A 18 -4.61 13.38 -0.83
CA ARG A 18 -4.27 12.84 0.50
C ARG A 18 -4.74 11.40 0.66
N PHE A 19 -5.97 11.10 0.25
CA PHE A 19 -6.52 9.75 0.26
C PHE A 19 -5.67 8.78 -0.55
N LYS A 20 -5.32 9.11 -1.79
CA LYS A 20 -4.47 8.27 -2.65
C LYS A 20 -3.10 7.99 -2.00
N ARG A 21 -2.51 8.99 -1.35
CA ARG A 21 -1.26 8.83 -0.59
C ARG A 21 -1.42 7.90 0.60
N GLN A 22 -2.49 8.06 1.39
CA GLN A 22 -2.76 7.20 2.55
C GLN A 22 -3.02 5.75 2.13
N VAL A 23 -3.84 5.53 1.10
CA VAL A 23 -4.10 4.18 0.53
C VAL A 23 -2.81 3.52 0.04
N SER A 24 -1.96 4.27 -0.66
CA SER A 24 -0.68 3.77 -1.14
C SER A 24 0.27 3.44 0.01
N LYS A 25 0.37 4.33 1.02
CA LYS A 25 1.21 4.13 2.21
C LYS A 25 0.76 2.91 3.03
N ALA A 26 -0.56 2.70 3.13
CA ALA A 26 -1.13 1.56 3.83
C ALA A 26 -0.94 0.22 3.09
N GLY A 27 -0.43 0.23 1.85
CA GLY A 27 -0.12 -1.00 1.11
C GLY A 27 -1.35 -1.78 0.65
N ILE A 28 -2.54 -1.18 0.67
CA ILE A 28 -3.83 -1.86 0.41
C ILE A 28 -3.81 -2.58 -0.95
N PHE A 29 -3.33 -1.94 -2.01
CA PHE A 29 -3.25 -2.56 -3.33
C PHE A 29 -2.27 -3.74 -3.38
N THR A 30 -1.19 -3.70 -2.59
CA THR A 30 -0.23 -4.81 -2.50
C THR A 30 -0.86 -6.00 -1.79
N ASP A 31 -1.62 -5.76 -0.72
CA ASP A 31 -2.35 -6.81 -0.02
C ASP A 31 -3.46 -7.41 -0.87
N MET A 32 -4.23 -6.58 -1.57
CA MET A 32 -5.24 -7.07 -2.52
C MET A 32 -4.62 -8.01 -3.55
N LYS A 33 -3.51 -7.63 -4.18
CA LYS A 33 -2.84 -8.48 -5.19
C LYS A 33 -2.34 -9.80 -4.59
N ARG A 34 -1.82 -9.76 -3.36
CA ARG A 34 -1.33 -10.93 -2.64
C ARG A 34 -2.44 -11.89 -2.21
N LEU A 35 -3.59 -11.37 -1.81
CA LEU A 35 -4.71 -12.16 -1.28
C LEU A 35 -5.64 -12.71 -2.37
N ARG A 36 -5.47 -12.29 -3.64
CA ARG A 36 -6.28 -12.78 -4.78
C ARG A 36 -6.21 -14.30 -4.98
N HIS A 37 -5.09 -14.92 -4.61
CA HIS A 37 -4.90 -16.36 -4.67
C HIS A 37 -4.05 -16.80 -3.47
N PHE A 38 -4.11 -18.09 -3.16
CA PHE A 38 -3.24 -18.67 -2.13
C PHE A 38 -1.78 -18.57 -2.57
N GLU A 39 -0.93 -18.11 -1.67
CA GLU A 39 0.53 -18.06 -1.84
C GLU A 39 1.14 -19.21 -1.05
N THR A 40 1.86 -20.11 -1.73
CA THR A 40 2.56 -21.22 -1.07
C THR A 40 3.65 -20.71 -0.11
N PRO A 41 4.11 -21.53 0.85
CA PRO A 41 5.17 -21.11 1.78
C PRO A 41 6.47 -20.66 1.09
N ILE A 42 6.81 -21.29 -0.03
CA ILE A 42 8.02 -20.97 -0.82
C ILE A 42 7.87 -19.62 -1.52
N GLU A 43 6.73 -19.37 -2.16
CA GLU A 43 6.43 -18.10 -2.83
C GLU A 43 6.43 -16.95 -1.81
N LYS A 44 5.83 -17.16 -0.63
CA LYS A 44 5.83 -16.22 0.48
C LYS A 44 7.25 -15.87 0.92
N LYS A 45 8.15 -16.86 1.02
CA LYS A 45 9.57 -16.65 1.36
C LYS A 45 10.29 -15.84 0.27
N LYS A 46 10.06 -16.17 -1.01
CA LYS A 46 10.63 -15.46 -2.18
C LYS A 46 10.19 -14.00 -2.23
N ARG A 47 8.89 -13.72 -2.07
CA ARG A 47 8.33 -12.37 -2.05
C ARG A 47 8.91 -11.51 -0.92
N LYS A 48 8.98 -12.06 0.30
CA LYS A 48 9.60 -11.37 1.45
C LYS A 48 11.08 -11.06 1.21
N ALA A 49 11.84 -11.96 0.58
CA ALA A 49 13.24 -11.71 0.23
C ALA A 49 13.38 -10.56 -0.79
N ILE A 50 12.57 -10.55 -1.84
CA ILE A 50 12.55 -9.47 -2.85
C ILE A 50 12.17 -8.13 -2.20
N ALA A 51 11.15 -8.11 -1.35
CA ALA A 51 10.73 -6.90 -0.64
C ALA A 51 11.86 -6.31 0.22
N ARG A 52 12.60 -7.17 0.96
CA ARG A 52 13.77 -6.74 1.73
C ARG A 52 14.88 -6.18 0.83
N ARG A 53 15.19 -6.85 -0.28
CA ARG A 53 16.21 -6.39 -1.24
C ARG A 53 15.85 -5.03 -1.84
N ARG A 54 14.58 -4.82 -2.21
CA ARG A 54 14.09 -3.52 -2.71
C ARG A 54 14.27 -2.43 -1.65
N LYS A 55 13.83 -2.67 -0.40
CA LYS A 55 13.95 -1.69 0.69
C LYS A 55 15.42 -1.27 0.93
N ARG A 56 16.37 -2.20 0.83
CA ARG A 56 17.81 -1.93 0.97
C ARG A 56 18.42 -1.13 -0.19
N ARG A 57 17.81 -1.13 -1.37
CA ARG A 57 18.33 -0.40 -2.56
C ARG A 57 17.91 1.07 -2.58
N TYR A 58 16.81 1.39 -1.91
CA TYR A 58 16.26 2.76 -1.82
C TYR A 58 16.63 3.46 -0.50
N HIS A 59 17.38 2.79 0.37
CA HIS A 59 18.11 3.38 1.49
C HIS A 59 19.56 3.57 1.07
#